data_AF-A0A2D5A9E7-F1
#
_entry.id   AF-A0A2D5A9E7-F1
#
_cell.length_a   1.000
_cell.length_b   1.000
_cell.length_c   1.000
_cell.angle_alpha   90.00
_cell.angle_beta   90.00
_cell.angle_gamma   90.00
#
_symmetry.space_group_name_H-M   'P 1'
#
loop_
_entity.id
_entity.type
_entity.pdbx_description
1 polymer ?
#
loop_
_entity_poly.entity_id
_entity_poly.type
_entity_poly.pdbx_seq_one_letter_code
_entity_poly.pdbx_strand_id
1 'polypeptide(L)'
;MSSNQKASPTGVEWGRVVGSSSIEDHPSMLTIAFLKSFLALFAMMNPIGNTGIFIAVTGDLPASFKLRAAIKMTVCISLILVASIWSGTAILDAFGISLAAFQLAGGLIVLGIGFKMIGGGENSAHQTEEGKKQLENLDQKEDAVNSKLIVPLSMPMMGGPGSIATVVTVAAAYPTIPGLVGTTLGTVALTVLMGTCFAASGLLRRFITPHAQQIILRFMGMILIAIAADMMLTGFKQSLDSGIKVVVPTIVDEVGEAQAARAGATGPADAASASK
;
A
#
# COMPACT_ATOMS: atom_id res chain seq x y z
N MET A 1 -19.21 64.03 -56.79
CA MET A 1 -17.75 64.02 -57.01
C MET A 1 -17.21 62.67 -56.53
N SER A 2 -16.41 62.00 -57.37
CA SER A 2 -15.54 60.83 -57.09
C SER A 2 -16.23 59.51 -56.72
N SER A 3 -16.55 58.62 -57.66
CA SER A 3 -15.74 57.51 -58.23
C SER A 3 -15.42 56.40 -57.20
N ASN A 4 -15.99 55.18 -57.31
CA ASN A 4 -15.77 54.08 -58.26
C ASN A 4 -14.52 53.19 -57.96
N GLN A 5 -14.78 52.01 -57.38
CA GLN A 5 -14.39 50.66 -57.85
C GLN A 5 -12.91 50.27 -58.08
N LYS A 6 -12.44 49.23 -57.36
CA LYS A 6 -11.62 48.07 -57.84
C LYS A 6 -11.43 47.07 -56.68
N ALA A 7 -12.08 45.92 -56.67
CA ALA A 7 -11.71 44.65 -57.32
C ALA A 7 -10.39 44.01 -56.80
N SER A 8 -10.56 42.86 -56.12
CA SER A 8 -9.62 41.79 -55.71
C SER A 8 -8.66 41.32 -56.84
N PRO A 9 -7.56 40.52 -56.63
CA PRO A 9 -7.45 39.37 -55.72
C PRO A 9 -6.00 39.09 -55.19
N THR A 10 -5.79 37.89 -54.63
CA THR A 10 -4.53 37.22 -54.23
C THR A 10 -4.20 37.28 -52.73
N GLY A 11 -4.12 36.10 -52.10
CA GLY A 11 -3.63 36.01 -50.72
C GLY A 11 -4.07 34.83 -49.85
N VAL A 12 -4.43 33.69 -50.45
CA VAL A 12 -4.44 32.35 -49.82
C VAL A 12 -5.51 32.09 -48.75
N GLU A 13 -6.59 31.43 -49.17
CA GLU A 13 -7.40 30.56 -48.30
C GLU A 13 -6.53 29.40 -47.79
N TRP A 14 -5.91 29.58 -46.62
CA TRP A 14 -5.34 28.45 -45.89
C TRP A 14 -6.45 27.71 -45.16
N GLY A 15 -6.94 26.66 -45.82
CA GLY A 15 -7.07 25.36 -45.20
C GLY A 15 -8.08 25.26 -44.07
N ARG A 16 -9.34 25.09 -44.44
CA ARG A 16 -10.28 24.27 -43.70
C ARG A 16 -9.80 22.81 -43.70
N VAL A 17 -8.71 22.48 -42.98
CA VAL A 17 -8.30 21.12 -42.57
C VAL A 17 -7.34 21.24 -41.38
N VAL A 18 -7.86 21.32 -40.16
CA VAL A 18 -7.41 20.46 -39.07
C VAL A 18 -8.65 20.27 -38.21
N GLY A 19 -9.34 19.15 -38.40
CA GLY A 19 -10.06 18.57 -37.29
C GLY A 19 -9.02 18.29 -36.23
N SER A 20 -8.83 19.19 -35.28
CA SER A 20 -8.31 18.79 -34.00
C SER A 20 -9.47 18.01 -33.39
N SER A 21 -9.53 16.72 -33.73
CA SER A 21 -9.77 15.76 -32.67
C SER A 21 -8.84 16.21 -31.56
N SER A 22 -9.39 16.93 -30.58
CA SER A 22 -8.84 16.97 -29.25
C SER A 22 -8.84 15.51 -28.82
N ILE A 23 -7.84 14.78 -29.29
CA ILE A 23 -7.29 13.63 -28.62
C ILE A 23 -6.56 14.24 -27.43
N GLU A 24 -7.34 14.86 -26.53
CA GLU A 24 -7.08 14.66 -25.13
C GLU A 24 -7.41 13.18 -24.93
N ASP A 25 -6.45 12.31 -25.28
CA ASP A 25 -6.42 10.94 -24.79
C ASP A 25 -6.25 11.09 -23.27
N HIS A 26 -7.33 11.43 -22.59
CA HIS A 26 -7.40 11.28 -21.15
C HIS A 26 -7.06 9.81 -20.93
N PRO A 27 -5.93 9.50 -20.27
CA PRO A 27 -5.52 8.13 -20.09
C PRO A 27 -6.71 7.36 -19.51
N SER A 28 -7.00 6.21 -20.11
CA SER A 28 -8.15 5.41 -19.68
C SER A 28 -8.10 5.24 -18.16
N MET A 29 -9.26 5.17 -17.49
CA MET A 29 -9.31 5.03 -16.03
C MET A 29 -8.42 3.87 -15.52
N LEU A 30 -8.34 2.79 -16.33
CA LEU A 30 -7.42 1.68 -16.11
C LEU A 30 -5.95 2.12 -16.09
N THR A 31 -5.51 2.90 -17.06
CA THR A 31 -4.14 3.45 -17.15
C THR A 31 -3.81 4.31 -15.94
N ILE A 32 -4.74 5.17 -15.51
CA ILE A 32 -4.53 6.04 -14.34
C ILE A 32 -4.40 5.20 -13.07
N ALA A 33 -5.34 4.27 -12.84
CA ALA A 33 -5.33 3.40 -11.68
C ALA A 33 -4.07 2.50 -11.64
N PHE A 34 -3.62 2.02 -12.80
CA PHE A 34 -2.37 1.28 -12.95
C PHE A 34 -1.16 2.12 -12.52
N LEU A 35 -0.99 3.33 -13.09
CA LEU A 35 0.13 4.21 -12.77
C LEU A 35 0.14 4.60 -11.29
N LYS A 36 -1.02 4.97 -10.74
CA LYS A 36 -1.17 5.36 -9.33
C LYS A 36 -0.81 4.22 -8.38
N SER A 37 -1.34 3.02 -8.62
CA SER A 37 -1.03 1.81 -7.84
C SER A 37 0.45 1.47 -7.91
N PHE A 38 1.01 1.45 -9.12
CA PHE A 38 2.42 1.13 -9.35
C PHE A 38 3.34 2.12 -8.65
N LEU A 39 3.15 3.43 -8.85
CA LEU A 39 4.02 4.46 -8.27
C LEU A 39 3.92 4.52 -6.75
N ALA A 40 2.69 4.44 -6.21
CA ALA A 40 2.48 4.47 -4.76
C ALA A 40 3.16 3.28 -4.08
N LEU A 41 2.97 2.08 -4.63
CA LEU A 41 3.62 0.90 -4.10
C LEU A 41 5.12 0.86 -4.39
N PHE A 42 5.61 1.44 -5.49
CA PHE A 42 7.04 1.50 -5.79
C PHE A 42 7.77 2.31 -4.73
N ALA A 43 7.22 3.45 -4.35
CA ALA A 43 7.74 4.25 -3.24
C ALA A 43 7.67 3.49 -1.91
N MET A 44 6.57 2.78 -1.67
CA MET A 44 6.29 2.06 -0.42
C MET A 44 7.20 0.85 -0.22
N MET A 45 7.23 -0.03 -1.21
CA MET A 45 7.98 -1.27 -1.14
C MET A 45 9.48 -1.03 -1.36
N ASN A 46 9.90 0.12 -1.89
CA ASN A 46 11.31 0.48 -2.12
C ASN A 46 12.15 -0.69 -2.67
N PRO A 47 12.00 -1.06 -3.96
CA PRO A 47 12.67 -2.22 -4.53
C PRO A 47 14.16 -2.29 -4.31
N ILE A 48 14.82 -1.14 -4.32
CA ILE A 48 16.26 -1.04 -4.15
C ILE A 48 16.66 -1.33 -2.70
N GLY A 49 15.99 -0.70 -1.73
CA GLY A 49 16.26 -0.89 -0.31
C GLY A 49 15.95 -2.32 0.17
N ASN A 50 14.81 -2.88 -0.24
CA ASN A 50 14.43 -4.23 0.16
C ASN A 50 15.31 -5.28 -0.50
N THR A 51 15.85 -5.02 -1.69
CA THR A 51 16.85 -5.92 -2.29
C THR A 51 18.14 -5.91 -1.47
N GLY A 52 18.56 -4.76 -0.93
CA GLY A 52 19.69 -4.69 0.00
C GLY A 52 19.47 -5.54 1.26
N ILE A 53 18.30 -5.45 1.87
CA ILE A 53 17.91 -6.30 3.03
C ILE A 53 17.90 -7.78 2.63
N PHE A 54 17.33 -8.11 1.47
CA PHE A 54 17.31 -9.48 0.97
C PHE A 54 18.72 -10.03 0.77
N ILE A 55 19.66 -9.24 0.23
CA ILE A 55 21.07 -9.62 0.10
C ILE A 55 21.69 -9.85 1.48
N ALA A 56 21.44 -8.98 2.45
CA ALA A 56 21.97 -9.10 3.81
C ALA A 56 21.49 -10.38 4.51
N VAL A 57 20.20 -10.73 4.36
CA VAL A 57 19.60 -11.92 4.97
C VAL A 57 19.97 -13.21 4.22
N THR A 58 20.09 -13.15 2.89
CA THR A 58 20.38 -14.34 2.07
C THR A 58 21.87 -14.63 1.91
N GLY A 59 22.75 -13.74 2.37
CA GLY A 59 24.19 -13.94 2.48
C GLY A 59 24.82 -14.66 1.28
N ASP A 60 25.56 -15.72 1.54
CA ASP A 60 26.24 -16.55 0.54
C ASP A 60 25.43 -17.78 0.10
N LEU A 61 24.10 -17.78 0.32
CA LEU A 61 23.25 -18.90 -0.10
C LEU A 61 23.34 -19.16 -1.63
N PRO A 62 23.16 -20.43 -2.06
CA PRO A 62 23.17 -20.80 -3.47
C PRO A 62 22.16 -19.99 -4.30
N ALA A 63 22.51 -19.65 -5.54
CA ALA A 63 21.65 -18.87 -6.43
C ALA A 63 20.27 -19.52 -6.69
N SER A 64 20.24 -20.86 -6.77
CA SER A 64 18.99 -21.63 -6.91
C SER A 64 18.06 -21.47 -5.71
N PHE A 65 18.63 -21.29 -4.51
CA PHE A 65 17.87 -21.07 -3.29
C PHE A 65 17.30 -19.65 -3.24
N LYS A 66 18.13 -18.65 -3.54
CA LYS A 66 17.72 -17.23 -3.62
C LYS A 66 16.57 -17.03 -4.60
N LEU A 67 16.62 -17.68 -5.76
CA LEU A 67 15.55 -17.63 -6.75
C LEU A 67 14.23 -18.24 -6.23
N ARG A 68 14.28 -19.40 -5.57
CA ARG A 68 13.09 -20.02 -4.96
C ARG A 68 12.48 -19.15 -3.87
N ALA A 69 13.31 -18.53 -3.04
CA ALA A 69 12.86 -17.60 -2.00
C ALA A 69 12.21 -16.36 -2.63
N ALA A 70 12.84 -15.75 -3.63
CA ALA A 70 12.31 -14.61 -4.38
C ALA A 70 10.92 -14.90 -4.97
N ILE A 71 10.78 -16.02 -5.70
CA ILE A 71 9.50 -16.43 -6.31
C ILE A 71 8.42 -16.61 -5.23
N LYS A 72 8.73 -17.33 -4.15
CA LYS A 72 7.76 -17.55 -3.06
C LYS A 72 7.31 -16.23 -2.45
N MET A 73 8.22 -15.34 -2.11
CA MET A 73 7.89 -14.03 -1.55
C MET A 73 7.02 -13.21 -2.52
N THR A 74 7.40 -13.15 -3.79
CA THR A 74 6.64 -12.42 -4.81
C THR A 74 5.22 -12.94 -4.95
N VAL A 75 5.03 -14.26 -5.06
CA VAL A 75 3.71 -14.87 -5.17
C VAL A 75 2.88 -14.56 -3.92
N CYS A 76 3.46 -14.74 -2.73
CA CYS A 76 2.79 -14.50 -1.46
C CYS A 76 2.34 -13.05 -1.29
N ILE A 77 3.22 -12.07 -1.53
CA ILE A 77 2.88 -10.65 -1.41
C ILE A 77 1.85 -10.27 -2.47
N SER A 78 2.01 -10.75 -3.71
CA SER A 78 1.06 -10.50 -4.79
C SER A 78 -0.33 -11.01 -4.40
N LEU A 79 -0.45 -12.22 -3.86
CA LEU A 79 -1.72 -12.77 -3.39
C LEU A 79 -2.34 -11.93 -2.27
N ILE A 80 -1.57 -11.50 -1.28
CA ILE A 80 -2.08 -10.68 -0.17
C ILE A 80 -2.57 -9.32 -0.66
N LEU A 81 -1.80 -8.64 -1.50
CA LEU A 81 -2.16 -7.31 -2.01
C LEU A 81 -3.33 -7.38 -2.99
N VAL A 82 -3.35 -8.37 -3.88
CA VAL A 82 -4.49 -8.60 -4.77
C VAL A 82 -5.73 -8.94 -3.96
N ALA A 83 -5.66 -9.87 -3.01
CA ALA A 83 -6.80 -10.16 -2.14
C ALA A 83 -7.31 -8.89 -1.46
N SER A 84 -6.40 -8.07 -0.91
CA SER A 84 -6.72 -6.81 -0.26
C SER A 84 -7.42 -5.79 -1.19
N ILE A 85 -7.06 -5.73 -2.47
CA ILE A 85 -7.74 -4.86 -3.46
C ILE A 85 -9.21 -5.24 -3.61
N TRP A 86 -9.50 -6.54 -3.68
CA TRP A 86 -10.86 -7.05 -3.95
C TRP A 86 -11.71 -7.20 -2.70
N SER A 87 -11.10 -7.50 -1.55
CA SER A 87 -11.80 -7.71 -0.28
C SER A 87 -11.74 -6.52 0.68
N GLY A 88 -10.83 -5.56 0.47
CA GLY A 88 -10.50 -4.54 1.46
C GLY A 88 -11.68 -3.71 1.91
N THR A 89 -12.45 -3.14 0.98
CA THR A 89 -13.65 -2.35 1.30
C THR A 89 -14.72 -3.19 1.98
N ALA A 90 -14.98 -4.40 1.48
CA ALA A 90 -15.95 -5.31 2.09
C ALA A 90 -15.58 -5.72 3.53
N ILE A 91 -14.29 -5.90 3.81
CA ILE A 91 -13.80 -6.16 5.16
C ILE A 91 -14.01 -4.95 6.05
N LEU A 92 -13.68 -3.74 5.58
CA LEU A 92 -13.90 -2.50 6.34
C LEU A 92 -15.38 -2.32 6.70
N ASP A 93 -16.27 -2.56 5.75
CA ASP A 93 -17.71 -2.50 5.96
C ASP A 93 -18.18 -3.54 7.00
N ALA A 94 -17.63 -4.76 6.97
CA ALA A 94 -17.94 -5.80 7.94
C ALA A 94 -17.52 -5.44 9.38
N PHE A 95 -16.44 -4.66 9.54
CA PHE A 95 -16.01 -4.14 10.84
C PHE A 95 -16.69 -2.81 11.22
N GLY A 96 -17.51 -2.23 10.35
CA GLY A 96 -18.10 -0.91 10.54
C GLY A 96 -17.07 0.23 10.52
N ILE A 97 -15.91 0.01 9.91
CA ILE A 97 -14.83 1.00 9.81
C ILE A 97 -15.03 1.80 8.52
N SER A 98 -15.11 3.13 8.62
CA SER A 98 -15.20 3.97 7.42
C SER A 98 -13.89 3.97 6.64
N LEU A 99 -14.00 4.04 5.31
CA LEU A 99 -12.83 4.21 4.43
C LEU A 99 -12.00 5.44 4.84
N ALA A 100 -12.65 6.53 5.23
CA ALA A 100 -12.01 7.75 5.71
C ALA A 100 -11.12 7.50 6.95
N ALA A 101 -11.62 6.76 7.94
CA ALA A 101 -10.85 6.39 9.12
C ALA A 101 -9.68 5.47 8.77
N PHE A 102 -9.89 4.53 7.86
CA PHE A 102 -8.85 3.63 7.37
C PHE A 102 -7.74 4.38 6.62
N GLN A 103 -8.08 5.36 5.77
CA GLN A 103 -7.13 6.22 5.06
C GLN A 103 -6.31 7.07 6.03
N LEU A 104 -6.93 7.62 7.08
CA LEU A 104 -6.22 8.38 8.12
C LEU A 104 -5.23 7.49 8.89
N ALA A 105 -5.68 6.32 9.35
CA ALA A 105 -4.84 5.37 10.09
C ALA A 105 -3.71 4.80 9.22
N GLY A 106 -4.03 4.40 7.99
CA GLY A 106 -3.07 3.93 7.00
C GLY A 106 -2.05 5.00 6.63
N GLY A 107 -2.50 6.24 6.45
CA GLY A 107 -1.64 7.39 6.22
C GLY A 107 -0.66 7.62 7.37
N LEU A 108 -1.09 7.50 8.63
CA LEU A 108 -0.18 7.59 9.78
C LEU A 108 0.90 6.49 9.78
N ILE A 109 0.54 5.26 9.41
CA ILE A 109 1.50 4.15 9.28
C ILE A 109 2.53 4.48 8.19
N VAL A 110 2.07 4.88 7.01
CA VAL A 110 2.95 5.25 5.88
C VAL A 110 3.82 6.46 6.22
N LEU A 111 3.27 7.45 6.95
CA LEU A 111 4.00 8.63 7.41
C LEU A 111 5.15 8.24 8.34
N GLY A 112 4.88 7.36 9.32
CA GLY A 112 5.89 6.83 10.23
C GLY A 112 7.00 6.09 9.49
N ILE A 113 6.66 5.35 8.44
CA ILE A 113 7.63 4.66 7.58
C ILE A 113 8.49 5.67 6.81
N GLY A 114 7.87 6.68 6.19
CA GLY A 114 8.57 7.75 5.48
C GLY A 114 9.55 8.52 6.36
N PHE A 115 9.17 8.87 7.59
CA PHE A 115 10.08 9.53 8.54
C PHE A 115 11.29 8.66 8.91
N LYS A 116 11.09 7.36 9.13
CA LYS A 116 12.19 6.44 9.43
C LYS A 116 13.17 6.34 8.25
N MET A 117 12.67 6.31 7.02
CA MET A 117 13.50 6.30 5.80
C MET A 117 14.34 7.57 5.65
N ILE A 118 13.77 8.75 5.95
CA ILE A 118 14.52 10.02 5.89
C ILE A 118 15.59 10.08 7.00
N GLY A 119 15.25 9.61 8.20
CA GLY A 119 16.15 9.55 9.36
C GLY A 119 17.36 8.63 9.17
N GLY A 120 17.47 7.94 8.02
CA GLY A 120 18.52 6.96 7.76
C GLY A 120 18.34 5.65 8.51
N GLY A 121 17.18 5.46 9.16
CA GLY A 121 16.78 4.18 9.69
C GLY A 121 16.52 3.22 8.54
N GLU A 122 17.13 2.04 8.60
CA GLU A 122 16.76 0.93 7.72
C GLU A 122 15.24 0.74 7.80
N ASN A 123 14.63 0.55 6.63
CA ASN A 123 13.20 0.65 6.38
C ASN A 123 12.37 -0.14 7.41
N SER A 124 11.91 0.49 8.51
CA SER A 124 11.34 -0.25 9.65
C SER A 124 9.88 -0.64 9.45
N ALA A 125 9.26 -0.27 8.32
CA ALA A 125 8.06 -0.95 7.81
C ALA A 125 8.30 -2.46 7.65
N HIS A 126 9.56 -2.78 7.40
CA HIS A 126 10.00 -4.11 7.08
C HIS A 126 10.62 -4.75 8.33
N GLN A 127 11.34 -4.07 9.22
CA GLN A 127 11.85 -4.72 10.44
C GLN A 127 10.82 -4.76 11.59
N THR A 128 10.08 -5.87 11.72
CA THR A 128 9.44 -6.23 13.00
C THR A 128 10.54 -6.68 13.97
N GLU A 129 10.51 -6.22 15.22
CA GLU A 129 11.52 -6.53 16.26
C GLU A 129 11.69 -8.04 16.50
N GLU A 130 10.62 -8.81 16.25
CA GLU A 130 10.62 -10.28 16.24
C GLU A 130 11.55 -10.87 15.17
N GLY A 131 11.65 -10.24 14.00
CA GLY A 131 12.53 -10.70 12.92
C GLY A 131 14.01 -10.56 13.23
N LYS A 132 14.37 -9.56 14.05
CA LYS A 132 15.75 -9.35 14.52
C LYS A 132 16.10 -10.30 15.67
N LYS A 133 15.18 -10.52 16.61
CA LYS A 133 15.34 -11.48 17.72
C LYS A 133 15.35 -12.93 17.26
N GLN A 134 14.59 -13.28 16.23
CA GLN A 134 14.68 -14.59 15.59
C GLN A 134 16.00 -14.76 14.83
N LEU A 135 16.61 -13.68 14.33
CA LEU A 135 17.91 -13.72 13.65
C LEU A 135 19.09 -13.99 14.59
N GLU A 136 19.02 -13.46 15.81
CA GLU A 136 20.11 -13.54 16.79
C GLU A 136 20.20 -14.91 17.50
N ASN A 137 19.12 -15.71 17.44
CA ASN A 137 19.00 -17.00 18.12
C ASN A 137 19.18 -18.24 17.20
N LEU A 138 19.62 -18.04 15.95
CA LEU A 138 19.76 -19.14 15.01
C LEU A 138 21.21 -19.60 14.92
N ASP A 139 21.51 -20.69 15.62
CA ASP A 139 22.66 -21.54 15.30
C ASP A 139 22.63 -21.86 13.80
N GLN A 140 23.79 -21.68 13.16
CA GLN A 140 24.05 -21.83 11.73
C GLN A 140 23.82 -23.28 11.25
N LYS A 141 22.57 -23.75 11.22
CA LYS A 141 22.17 -25.00 10.57
C LYS A 141 21.40 -24.67 9.30
N GLU A 142 22.03 -24.96 8.16
CA GLU A 142 21.61 -24.66 6.79
C GLU A 142 20.19 -25.10 6.43
N ASP A 143 19.56 -26.05 7.10
CA ASP A 143 18.24 -26.56 6.68
C ASP A 143 17.05 -25.95 7.43
N ALA A 144 17.25 -25.46 8.66
CA ALA A 144 16.17 -24.98 9.53
C ALA A 144 15.92 -23.47 9.41
N VAL A 145 16.97 -22.68 9.19
CA VAL A 145 16.91 -21.23 8.98
C VAL A 145 16.26 -20.89 7.62
N ASN A 146 16.39 -21.80 6.65
CA ASN A 146 16.36 -21.42 5.24
C ASN A 146 14.96 -21.36 4.60
N SER A 147 14.00 -22.26 4.87
CA SER A 147 12.70 -22.23 4.15
C SER A 147 11.48 -21.87 5.01
N LYS A 148 11.55 -22.08 6.32
CA LYS A 148 10.44 -21.81 7.25
C LYS A 148 10.42 -20.39 7.82
N LEU A 149 11.52 -19.64 7.75
CA LEU A 149 11.61 -18.31 8.37
C LEU A 149 11.71 -17.18 7.33
N ILE A 150 12.52 -17.31 6.28
CA ILE A 150 12.72 -16.21 5.31
C ILE A 150 11.39 -15.81 4.64
N VAL A 151 10.55 -16.75 4.21
CA VAL A 151 9.30 -16.43 3.51
C VAL A 151 8.20 -15.90 4.45
N PRO A 152 7.88 -16.55 5.58
CA PRO A 152 6.85 -16.05 6.49
C PRO A 152 7.27 -14.80 7.24
N LEU A 153 8.57 -14.57 7.44
CA LEU A 153 9.07 -13.34 8.05
C LEU A 153 9.02 -12.19 7.05
N SER A 154 9.42 -12.42 5.80
CA SER A 154 9.41 -11.38 4.74
C SER A 154 8.00 -10.98 4.29
N MET A 155 6.99 -11.83 4.52
CA MET A 155 5.57 -11.53 4.26
C MET A 155 5.05 -10.30 5.04
N PRO A 156 5.08 -10.28 6.39
CA PRO A 156 4.67 -9.11 7.18
C PRO A 156 5.61 -7.92 6.97
N MET A 157 6.88 -8.15 6.59
CA MET A 157 7.75 -7.05 6.16
C MET A 157 7.14 -6.40 4.91
N MET A 158 7.11 -7.07 3.77
CA MET A 158 6.83 -6.44 2.46
C MET A 158 5.34 -6.22 2.16
N GLY A 159 4.49 -7.15 2.56
CA GLY A 159 3.03 -7.03 2.50
C GLY A 159 2.45 -6.39 3.76
N GLY A 160 3.25 -5.62 4.50
CA GLY A 160 2.88 -5.05 5.79
C GLY A 160 1.66 -4.12 5.74
N PRO A 161 1.18 -3.69 6.91
CA PRO A 161 -0.05 -2.91 7.04
C PRO A 161 -0.04 -1.61 6.22
N GLY A 162 1.13 -1.00 6.00
CA GLY A 162 1.26 0.17 5.13
C GLY A 162 1.00 -0.15 3.65
N SER A 163 1.56 -1.25 3.12
CA SER A 163 1.33 -1.67 1.72
C SER A 163 -0.13 -2.03 1.48
N ILE A 164 -0.76 -2.73 2.44
CA ILE A 164 -2.19 -3.06 2.42
C ILE A 164 -3.02 -1.77 2.43
N ALA A 165 -2.73 -0.86 3.36
CA ALA A 165 -3.45 0.41 3.45
C ALA A 165 -3.35 1.24 2.17
N THR A 166 -2.17 1.29 1.55
CA THR A 166 -1.96 1.97 0.28
C THR A 166 -2.77 1.34 -0.85
N VAL A 167 -2.73 0.01 -1.05
CA VAL A 167 -3.49 -0.62 -2.16
C VAL A 167 -4.99 -0.51 -1.98
N VAL A 168 -5.50 -0.68 -0.76
CA VAL A 168 -6.94 -0.55 -0.46
C VAL A 168 -7.39 0.88 -0.70
N THR A 169 -6.58 1.86 -0.30
CA THR A 169 -6.87 3.28 -0.52
C THR A 169 -6.90 3.63 -2.01
N VAL A 170 -5.92 3.15 -2.78
CA VAL A 170 -5.89 3.36 -4.23
C VAL A 170 -7.06 2.65 -4.92
N ALA A 171 -7.38 1.40 -4.53
CA ALA A 171 -8.52 0.67 -5.07
C ALA A 171 -9.84 1.38 -4.78
N ALA A 172 -10.01 1.91 -3.57
CA ALA A 172 -11.22 2.61 -3.18
C ALA A 172 -11.37 3.99 -3.86
N ALA A 173 -10.28 4.60 -4.31
CA ALA A 173 -10.34 5.81 -5.15
C ALA A 173 -10.85 5.52 -6.58
N TYR A 174 -10.76 4.28 -7.04
CA TYR A 174 -11.20 3.84 -8.37
C TYR A 174 -12.12 2.60 -8.28
N PRO A 175 -13.34 2.72 -7.71
CA PRO A 175 -14.20 1.57 -7.40
C PRO A 175 -14.85 0.91 -8.64
N THR A 176 -14.57 1.39 -9.84
CA THR A 176 -15.10 0.82 -11.08
C THR A 176 -14.30 -0.43 -11.49
N ILE A 177 -14.90 -1.33 -12.27
CA ILE A 177 -14.21 -2.53 -12.77
C ILE A 177 -12.90 -2.18 -13.52
N PRO A 178 -12.86 -1.20 -14.45
CA PRO A 178 -11.61 -0.81 -15.09
C PRO A 178 -10.57 -0.26 -14.12
N GLY A 179 -11.01 0.44 -13.06
CA GLY A 179 -10.17 0.95 -11.99
C GLY A 179 -9.53 -0.18 -11.18
N LEU A 180 -10.33 -1.11 -10.67
CA LEU A 180 -9.86 -2.27 -9.90
C LEU A 180 -8.91 -3.16 -10.71
N VAL A 181 -9.22 -3.38 -12.00
CA VAL A 181 -8.33 -4.10 -12.92
C VAL A 181 -7.02 -3.35 -13.10
N GLY A 182 -7.06 -2.03 -13.31
CA GLY A 182 -5.87 -1.19 -13.40
C GLY A 182 -5.00 -1.25 -12.14
N THR A 183 -5.61 -1.11 -10.95
CA THR A 183 -4.92 -1.21 -9.66
C THR A 183 -4.28 -2.58 -9.48
N THR A 184 -5.00 -3.66 -9.82
CA THR A 184 -4.51 -5.04 -9.77
C THR A 184 -3.31 -5.23 -10.69
N LEU A 185 -3.40 -4.80 -11.95
CA LEU A 185 -2.29 -4.88 -12.91
C LEU A 185 -1.07 -4.09 -12.44
N GLY A 186 -1.26 -2.90 -11.86
CA GLY A 186 -0.17 -2.08 -11.33
C GLY A 186 0.53 -2.74 -10.14
N THR A 187 -0.26 -3.32 -9.23
CA THR A 187 0.25 -4.10 -8.09
C THR A 187 1.01 -5.34 -8.55
N VAL A 188 0.45 -6.12 -9.49
CA VAL A 188 1.10 -7.32 -10.03
C VAL A 188 2.40 -6.93 -10.74
N ALA A 189 2.40 -5.90 -11.60
CA ALA A 189 3.58 -5.43 -12.29
C ALA A 189 4.72 -5.05 -11.32
N LEU A 190 4.38 -4.37 -10.21
CA LEU A 190 5.39 -4.04 -9.20
C LEU A 190 5.88 -5.27 -8.43
N THR A 191 4.98 -6.16 -8.01
CA THR A 191 5.40 -7.37 -7.28
C THR A 191 6.30 -8.26 -8.14
N VAL A 192 6.04 -8.32 -9.45
CA VAL A 192 6.93 -8.96 -10.43
C VAL A 192 8.27 -8.22 -10.48
N LEU A 193 8.28 -6.88 -10.65
CA LEU A 193 9.52 -6.08 -10.62
C LEU A 193 10.36 -6.37 -9.38
N MET A 194 9.72 -6.44 -8.21
CA MET A 194 10.36 -6.81 -6.95
C MET A 194 10.97 -8.21 -6.98
N GLY A 195 10.21 -9.19 -7.47
CA GLY A 195 10.71 -10.55 -7.65
C GLY A 195 11.93 -10.60 -8.55
N THR A 196 11.92 -9.82 -9.64
CA THR A 196 13.06 -9.69 -10.55
C THR A 196 14.25 -9.05 -9.85
N CYS A 197 14.06 -8.02 -9.02
CA CYS A 197 15.12 -7.40 -8.23
C CYS A 197 15.74 -8.39 -7.24
N PHE A 198 14.95 -9.22 -6.56
CA PHE A 198 15.45 -10.25 -5.66
C PHE A 198 16.16 -11.39 -6.38
N ALA A 199 15.64 -11.83 -7.53
CA ALA A 199 16.31 -12.81 -8.38
C ALA A 199 17.66 -12.28 -8.89
N ALA A 200 17.72 -10.99 -9.23
CA ALA A 200 18.93 -10.30 -9.66
C ALA A 200 19.83 -9.81 -8.51
N SER A 201 19.52 -10.17 -7.25
CA SER A 201 20.26 -9.73 -6.05
C SER A 201 21.77 -9.95 -6.14
N GLY A 202 22.21 -11.07 -6.73
CA GLY A 202 23.63 -11.36 -6.94
C GLY A 202 24.34 -10.35 -7.85
N LEU A 203 23.64 -9.83 -8.87
CA LEU A 203 24.16 -8.80 -9.76
C LEU A 203 24.05 -7.41 -9.11
N LEU A 204 22.94 -7.13 -8.43
CA LEU A 204 22.67 -5.86 -7.74
C LEU A 204 23.67 -5.58 -6.62
N ARG A 205 24.20 -6.63 -5.95
CA ARG A 205 25.26 -6.50 -4.93
C ARG A 205 26.48 -5.75 -5.44
N ARG A 206 26.79 -5.82 -6.74
CA ARG A 206 27.95 -5.14 -7.33
C ARG A 206 27.69 -3.67 -7.69
N PHE A 207 26.41 -3.28 -7.81
CA PHE A 207 26.01 -1.94 -8.25
C PHE A 207 25.49 -1.06 -7.09
N ILE A 208 24.95 -1.64 -6.02
CA ILE A 208 24.39 -0.89 -4.90
C ILE A 208 25.45 -0.62 -3.84
N THR A 209 26.03 0.58 -3.89
CA THR A 209 26.91 1.10 -2.83
C THR A 209 26.05 1.57 -1.63
N PRO A 210 26.51 1.36 -0.37
CA PRO A 210 25.77 1.82 0.82
C PRO A 210 25.35 3.30 0.78
N HIS A 211 26.21 4.17 0.23
CA HIS A 211 25.92 5.59 0.08
C HIS A 211 24.77 5.88 -0.92
N ALA A 212 24.74 5.17 -2.06
CA ALA A 212 23.67 5.31 -3.04
C ALA A 212 22.34 4.81 -2.48
N GLN A 213 22.36 3.70 -1.73
CA GLN A 213 21.19 3.16 -1.05
C GLN A 213 20.60 4.17 -0.06
N GLN A 214 21.42 4.87 0.72
CA GLN A 214 20.92 5.91 1.64
C GLN A 214 20.28 7.09 0.91
N ILE A 215 20.86 7.55 -0.20
CA ILE A 215 20.27 8.64 -1.00
C ILE A 215 18.89 8.22 -1.51
N ILE A 216 18.80 7.03 -2.10
CA ILE A 216 17.54 6.48 -2.65
C ILE A 216 16.50 6.30 -1.54
N LEU A 217 16.90 5.78 -0.38
CA LEU A 217 16.02 5.59 0.77
C LEU A 217 15.41 6.92 1.23
N ARG A 218 16.22 7.97 1.34
CA ARG A 218 15.74 9.32 1.71
C ARG A 218 14.78 9.88 0.68
N PHE A 219 15.08 9.70 -0.61
CA PHE A 219 14.21 10.14 -1.70
C PHE A 219 12.86 9.42 -1.69
N MET A 220 12.86 8.09 -1.56
CA MET A 220 11.62 7.31 -1.41
C MET A 220 10.86 7.71 -0.14
N GLY A 221 11.56 7.97 0.97
CA GLY A 221 10.97 8.46 2.21
C GLY A 221 10.23 9.79 2.05
N MET A 222 10.80 10.75 1.32
CA MET A 222 10.12 12.02 1.00
C MET A 222 8.84 11.79 0.18
N ILE A 223 8.88 10.86 -0.79
CA ILE A 223 7.69 10.51 -1.57
C ILE A 223 6.63 9.85 -0.69
N LEU A 224 7.02 8.97 0.24
CA LEU A 224 6.06 8.34 1.15
C LEU A 224 5.41 9.30 2.12
N ILE A 225 6.14 10.29 2.63
CA ILE A 225 5.52 11.35 3.44
C ILE A 225 4.48 12.11 2.62
N ALA A 226 4.75 12.40 1.36
CA ALA A 226 3.79 13.06 0.47
C ALA A 226 2.55 12.19 0.22
N ILE A 227 2.73 10.89 -0.05
CA ILE A 227 1.62 9.94 -0.23
C ILE A 227 0.80 9.82 1.06
N ALA A 228 1.47 9.72 2.21
CA ALA A 228 0.81 9.64 3.50
C ALA A 228 -0.04 10.89 3.79
N ALA A 229 0.52 12.08 3.51
CA ALA A 229 -0.22 13.33 3.64
C ALA A 229 -1.44 13.37 2.72
N ASP A 230 -1.31 12.94 1.46
CA ASP A 230 -2.42 12.84 0.50
C ASP A 230 -3.51 11.88 0.99
N MET A 231 -3.14 10.70 1.50
CA MET A 231 -4.06 9.73 2.10
C MET A 231 -4.79 10.33 3.31
N MET A 232 -4.07 11.01 4.21
CA MET A 232 -4.65 11.63 5.40
C MET A 232 -5.59 12.78 5.05
N LEU A 233 -5.21 13.66 4.12
CA LEU A 233 -6.04 14.78 3.67
C LEU A 233 -7.30 14.29 2.96
N THR A 234 -7.17 13.24 2.14
CA THR A 234 -8.31 12.60 1.48
C THR A 234 -9.28 12.01 2.50
N GLY A 235 -8.78 11.25 3.48
CA GLY A 235 -9.60 10.68 4.55
C GLY A 235 -10.26 11.77 5.41
N PHE A 236 -9.53 12.83 5.73
CA PHE A 236 -10.07 13.96 6.48
C PHE A 236 -11.19 14.67 5.72
N LYS A 237 -11.00 14.96 4.44
CA LYS A 237 -12.02 15.57 3.58
C LYS A 237 -13.29 14.71 3.50
N GLN A 238 -13.13 13.40 3.30
CA GLN A 238 -14.25 12.47 3.27
C GLN A 238 -15.03 12.42 4.59
N SER A 239 -14.33 12.51 5.72
CA SER A 239 -14.95 12.55 7.06
C SER A 239 -15.80 13.81 7.26
N LEU A 240 -15.35 14.96 6.74
CA LEU A 240 -16.11 16.21 6.80
C LEU A 240 -17.35 16.18 5.90
N ASP A 241 -17.22 15.72 4.65
CA ASP A 241 -18.33 15.65 3.70
C ASP A 241 -19.41 14.63 4.12
N SER A 242 -19.03 13.57 4.85
CA SER A 242 -19.96 12.53 5.29
C SER A 242 -20.74 12.90 6.57
N GLY A 243 -20.38 14.00 7.23
CA GLY A 243 -20.73 14.27 8.63
C GLY A 243 -20.08 13.21 9.53
N ILE A 244 -19.52 13.62 10.67
CA ILE A 244 -18.91 12.68 11.61
C ILE A 244 -20.01 11.78 12.19
N LYS A 245 -20.34 10.67 11.50
CA LYS A 245 -21.03 9.54 12.10
C LYS A 245 -20.01 8.86 12.97
N VAL A 246 -20.04 9.16 14.27
CA VAL A 246 -19.41 8.34 15.29
C VAL A 246 -20.10 6.98 15.23
N VAL A 247 -19.61 6.10 14.36
CA VAL A 247 -19.99 4.69 14.36
C VAL A 247 -19.24 4.09 15.52
N VAL A 248 -19.88 4.08 16.69
CA VAL A 248 -19.48 3.15 17.74
C VAL A 248 -19.63 1.76 17.11
N PRO A 249 -18.59 0.91 17.10
CA PRO A 249 -18.72 -0.42 16.54
C PRO A 249 -19.82 -1.15 17.31
N THR A 250 -20.80 -1.72 16.60
CA THR A 250 -21.98 -2.41 17.16
C THR A 250 -21.61 -3.49 18.19
N ILE A 251 -20.38 -4.01 18.11
CA ILE A 251 -19.78 -4.95 19.07
C ILE A 251 -19.76 -4.38 20.50
N VAL A 252 -19.64 -3.06 20.67
CA VAL A 252 -19.68 -2.41 22.00
C VAL A 252 -21.10 -2.35 22.56
N ASP A 253 -22.11 -2.17 21.70
CA ASP A 253 -23.52 -2.16 22.12
C ASP A 253 -24.00 -3.57 22.47
N GLU A 254 -23.64 -4.60 21.70
CA GLU A 254 -23.98 -5.99 22.03
C GLU A 254 -23.34 -6.45 23.34
N VAL A 255 -22.10 -6.04 23.61
CA VAL A 255 -21.42 -6.33 24.88
C VAL A 255 -22.02 -5.53 26.03
N GLY A 256 -22.42 -4.27 25.78
CA GLY A 256 -23.11 -3.42 26.76
C GLY A 256 -24.47 -3.98 27.17
N GLU A 257 -25.28 -4.43 26.20
CA GLU A 257 -26.56 -5.10 26.45
C GLU A 257 -26.38 -6.46 27.14
N ALA A 258 -25.37 -7.24 26.74
CA ALA A 258 -25.05 -8.52 27.39
C ALA A 258 -24.55 -8.35 28.84
N GLN A 259 -23.82 -7.28 29.13
CA GLN A 259 -23.38 -6.94 30.48
C GLN A 259 -24.53 -6.37 31.33
N ALA A 260 -25.41 -5.55 30.75
CA ALA A 260 -26.61 -5.04 31.42
C ALA A 260 -27.62 -6.16 31.73
N ALA A 261 -27.81 -7.11 30.81
CA ALA A 261 -28.64 -8.30 31.02
C ALA A 261 -28.07 -9.22 32.11
N ARG A 262 -26.74 -9.35 32.22
CA ARG A 262 -26.09 -10.08 33.33
C ARG A 262 -26.19 -9.36 34.67
N ALA A 263 -26.08 -8.02 34.70
CA ALA A 263 -26.21 -7.23 35.94
C ALA A 263 -27.65 -7.22 36.47
N GLY A 264 -28.66 -7.27 35.59
CA GLY A 264 -30.07 -7.41 35.96
C GLY A 264 -30.45 -8.80 36.50
N ALA A 265 -29.69 -9.84 36.16
CA ALA A 265 -29.94 -11.22 36.61
C ALA A 265 -29.41 -11.52 38.03
N THR A 266 -28.70 -10.58 38.67
CA THR A 266 -28.14 -10.74 40.04
C THR A 266 -28.83 -9.84 41.09
N GLY A 267 -30.07 -9.40 40.85
CA GLY A 267 -30.93 -8.77 41.87
C GLY A 267 -31.40 -9.79 42.94
N PRO A 268 -31.66 -9.37 44.19
CA PRO A 268 -31.34 -10.12 45.40
C PRO A 268 -32.24 -11.33 45.63
N ALA A 269 -31.66 -12.53 45.57
CA ALA A 269 -32.28 -13.79 45.97
C ALA A 269 -31.99 -14.19 47.44
N ASP A 270 -31.27 -13.37 48.21
CA ASP A 270 -30.78 -13.73 49.55
C ASP A 270 -31.38 -12.89 50.70
N ALA A 271 -32.71 -12.79 50.79
CA ALA A 271 -33.36 -12.15 51.95
C ALA A 271 -34.60 -12.90 52.49
N ALA A 272 -34.74 -14.20 52.22
CA ALA A 272 -35.89 -14.99 52.67
C ALA A 272 -35.55 -16.22 53.54
N SER A 273 -34.40 -16.24 54.24
CA SER A 273 -34.04 -17.37 55.11
C SER A 273 -33.40 -16.97 56.46
N ALA A 274 -33.87 -15.91 57.09
CA ALA A 274 -33.51 -15.59 58.47
C ALA A 274 -34.75 -15.17 59.28
N SER A 275 -35.71 -16.08 59.42
CA SER A 275 -36.63 -16.12 60.56
C SER A 275 -36.41 -17.44 61.29
N LYS A 276 -35.68 -17.37 62.39
CA LYS A 276 -35.86 -18.17 63.60
C LYS A 276 -35.21 -17.45 64.77
#